data_AF-A0AAE9F2Y8-F1
#
_entry.id   AF-A0AAE9F2Y8-F1
#
_cell.length_a   1.000
_cell.length_b   1.000
_cell.length_c   1.000
_cell.angle_alpha   90.00
_cell.angle_beta   90.00
_cell.angle_gamma   90.00
#
_symmetry.space_group_name_H-M   'P 1'
#
loop_
_entity.id
_entity.type
_entity.pdbx_description
1 polymer ?
#
loop_
_entity_poly.entity_id
_entity_poly.type
_entity_poly.pdbx_seq_one_letter_code
_entity_poly.pdbx_strand_id
1 'polypeptide(L)'
;MYTSAIIINTVAISFPFISMIVYGRLLLMISWFKTIQKSPELYLFYCKFVFDLVISFISFIKMIIYGLSMTSWADFFFANHWLTFMFVWPVSSFSTLRAILVLLIAMDRTCATYIPIKFFKYRKLIPTYFIIGLVLSYSIIDTSVAFLICQIDLSTPTDCVSAQCINGACYQRYWLVFSQILYALIIALTLLLCLKIFFWNKANLSGDLKRANRLAMINAFILFIFNFLPPIANSVFSNYFEYVGAMNSVCQTLGFVVESWLTNVSMRQKYRVTVVTSSGKVVQRSTVEKFSEYK
;
A
#
# COMPACT_ATOMS: atom_id res chain seq x y z
N MET A 1 -18.22 3.43 -26.21
CA MET A 1 -17.59 2.49 -25.26
C MET A 1 -16.07 2.61 -25.23
N TYR A 2 -15.38 2.89 -26.35
CA TYR A 2 -13.93 3.18 -26.37
C TYR A 2 -13.53 4.47 -25.62
N THR A 3 -14.31 5.55 -25.77
CA THR A 3 -14.01 6.86 -25.14
C THR A 3 -14.05 6.84 -23.62
N SER A 4 -15.01 6.13 -23.02
CA SER A 4 -15.09 5.97 -21.56
C SER A 4 -13.88 5.22 -20.99
N ALA A 5 -13.40 4.19 -21.69
CA ALA A 5 -12.23 3.42 -21.27
C ALA A 5 -10.94 4.26 -21.33
N ILE A 6 -10.78 5.07 -22.38
CA ILE A 6 -9.65 6.00 -22.51
C ILE A 6 -9.66 7.01 -21.36
N ILE A 7 -10.80 7.65 -21.08
CA ILE A 7 -10.92 8.64 -19.99
C ILE A 7 -10.59 8.01 -18.64
N ILE A 8 -11.16 6.83 -18.34
CA ILE A 8 -10.89 6.13 -17.07
C ILE A 8 -9.39 5.80 -16.93
N ASN A 9 -8.76 5.33 -17.99
CA ASN A 9 -7.34 4.98 -17.96
C ASN A 9 -6.44 6.21 -17.83
N THR A 10 -6.76 7.32 -18.52
CA THR A 10 -6.05 8.59 -18.38
C THR A 10 -6.16 9.14 -16.96
N VAL A 11 -7.35 9.09 -16.35
CA VAL A 11 -7.54 9.47 -14.95
C VAL A 11 -6.75 8.54 -14.02
N ALA A 12 -6.74 7.24 -14.30
CA ALA A 12 -6.04 6.24 -13.49
C ALA A 12 -4.53 6.42 -13.47
N ILE A 13 -3.92 6.99 -14.52
CA ILE A 13 -2.48 7.34 -14.57
C ILE A 13 -2.13 8.42 -13.53
N SER A 14 -3.07 9.33 -13.23
CA SER A 14 -2.82 10.41 -12.26
C SER A 14 -2.65 9.90 -10.82
N PHE A 15 -3.32 8.81 -10.44
CA PHE A 15 -3.28 8.28 -9.07
C PHE A 15 -1.90 7.76 -8.62
N PRO A 16 -1.22 6.87 -9.36
CA PRO A 16 0.14 6.45 -8.98
C PRO A 16 1.13 7.62 -9.07
N PHE A 17 0.93 8.58 -9.98
CA PHE A 17 1.77 9.79 -10.06
C PHE A 17 1.64 10.66 -8.80
N ILE A 18 0.42 10.93 -8.33
CA ILE A 18 0.16 11.67 -7.09
C ILE A 18 0.77 10.92 -5.90
N SER A 19 0.51 9.62 -5.79
CA SER A 19 1.07 8.78 -4.70
C SER A 19 2.59 8.84 -4.67
N MET A 20 3.25 8.71 -5.83
CA MET A 20 4.69 8.80 -5.97
C MET A 20 5.23 10.14 -5.44
N ILE A 21 4.59 11.26 -5.80
CA ILE A 21 5.00 12.58 -5.30
C ILE A 21 4.83 12.68 -3.79
N VAL A 22 3.72 12.19 -3.22
CA VAL A 22 3.45 12.28 -1.79
C VAL A 22 4.45 11.44 -0.99
N TYR A 23 4.66 10.16 -1.37
CA TYR A 23 5.62 9.28 -0.69
C TYR A 23 7.06 9.74 -0.87
N GLY A 24 7.43 10.22 -2.06
CA GLY A 24 8.75 10.81 -2.31
C GLY A 24 9.01 12.03 -1.44
N ARG A 25 8.04 12.96 -1.35
CA ARG A 25 8.13 14.13 -0.46
C ARG A 25 8.26 13.72 1.01
N LEU A 26 7.49 12.72 1.47
CA LEU A 26 7.57 12.22 2.85
C LEU A 26 8.96 11.68 3.17
N LEU A 27 9.52 10.84 2.29
CA LEU A 27 10.86 10.27 2.47
C LEU A 27 11.95 11.35 2.46
N LEU A 28 11.85 12.36 1.59
CA LEU A 28 12.75 13.51 1.57
C LEU A 28 12.66 14.34 2.87
N MET A 29 11.46 14.56 3.40
CA MET A 29 11.27 15.28 4.68
C MET A 29 11.90 14.55 5.87
N ILE A 30 11.88 13.21 5.85
CA ILE A 30 12.44 12.37 6.90
C ILE A 30 13.97 12.26 6.78
N SER A 31 14.49 12.02 5.57
CA SER A 31 15.91 11.71 5.36
C SER A 31 16.77 12.94 5.10
N TRP A 32 16.32 13.85 4.25
CA TRP A 32 17.13 14.98 3.78
C TRP A 32 16.87 16.25 4.58
N PHE A 33 15.61 16.70 4.64
CA PHE A 33 15.26 17.96 5.31
C PHE A 33 15.14 17.85 6.83
N LYS A 34 15.16 16.63 7.38
CA LYS A 34 15.04 16.32 8.83
C LYS A 34 13.89 17.07 9.53
N THR A 35 12.84 17.42 8.80
CA THR A 35 11.68 18.17 9.31
C THR A 35 10.81 17.29 10.22
N ILE A 36 10.96 15.97 10.09
CA ILE A 36 10.31 14.94 10.89
C ILE A 36 11.39 14.19 11.69
N GLN A 37 11.20 14.05 13.01
CA GLN A 37 12.18 13.37 13.87
C GLN A 37 12.23 11.86 13.58
N LYS A 38 13.42 11.33 13.31
CA LYS A 38 13.63 9.89 13.10
C LYS A 38 13.53 9.15 14.44
N SER A 39 12.46 8.36 14.62
CA SER A 39 12.35 7.40 15.72
C SER A 39 12.62 5.95 15.26
N PRO A 40 13.41 5.15 16.01
CA PRO A 40 13.69 3.75 15.66
C PRO A 40 12.44 2.87 15.67
N GLU A 41 11.42 3.22 16.47
CA GLU A 41 10.13 2.50 16.53
C GLU A 41 9.30 2.61 15.24
N LEU A 42 9.62 3.57 14.36
CA LEU A 42 8.92 3.78 13.09
C LEU A 42 9.68 3.22 11.88
N TYR A 43 10.79 2.50 12.09
CA TYR A 43 11.63 2.03 10.98
C TYR A 43 10.88 1.13 9.98
N LEU A 44 10.00 0.24 10.48
CA LEU A 44 9.14 -0.59 9.63
C LEU A 44 8.17 0.24 8.77
N PHE A 45 7.68 1.37 9.30
CA PHE A 45 6.83 2.30 8.55
C PHE A 45 7.61 3.04 7.47
N TYR A 46 8.87 3.40 7.72
CA TYR A 46 9.73 3.99 6.68
C TYR A 46 10.02 2.99 5.56
N CYS A 47 10.32 1.74 5.91
CA CYS A 47 10.50 0.67 4.92
C CYS A 47 9.23 0.48 4.08
N LYS A 48 8.06 0.49 4.71
CA LYS A 48 6.76 0.46 4.01
C LYS A 48 6.62 1.62 3.02
N PHE A 49 7.00 2.85 3.37
CA PHE A 49 6.94 3.99 2.44
C PHE A 49 7.86 3.82 1.22
N VAL A 50 8.99 3.13 1.37
CA VAL A 50 9.86 2.79 0.25
C VAL A 50 9.15 1.80 -0.68
N PHE A 51 8.53 0.75 -0.14
CA PHE A 51 7.70 -0.16 -0.93
C PHE A 51 6.56 0.57 -1.65
N ASP A 52 5.82 1.43 -0.94
CA ASP A 52 4.71 2.21 -1.51
C ASP A 52 5.19 3.12 -2.66
N LEU A 53 6.37 3.73 -2.52
CA LEU A 53 7.00 4.55 -3.58
C LEU A 53 7.37 3.71 -4.80
N VAL A 54 8.06 2.57 -4.59
CA VAL A 54 8.49 1.67 -5.68
C VAL A 54 7.27 1.12 -6.42
N ILE A 55 6.24 0.66 -5.70
CA ILE A 55 5.00 0.18 -6.29
C ILE A 55 4.30 1.28 -7.08
N SER A 56 4.24 2.51 -6.55
CA SER A 56 3.64 3.65 -7.26
C SER A 56 4.39 3.96 -8.57
N PHE A 57 5.72 3.91 -8.56
CA PHE A 57 6.53 4.13 -9.76
C PHE A 57 6.32 3.06 -10.83
N ILE A 58 6.40 1.77 -10.46
CA ILE A 58 6.19 0.67 -11.42
C ILE A 58 4.73 0.68 -11.92
N SER A 59 3.76 0.97 -11.03
CA SER A 59 2.34 1.09 -11.40
C SER A 59 2.08 2.24 -12.35
N PHE A 60 2.79 3.37 -12.23
CA PHE A 60 2.69 4.48 -13.17
C PHE A 60 3.11 4.05 -14.58
N ILE A 61 4.24 3.36 -14.72
CA ILE A 61 4.70 2.82 -16.01
C ILE A 61 3.70 1.79 -16.56
N LYS A 62 3.20 0.88 -15.71
CA LYS A 62 2.17 -0.10 -16.07
C LYS A 62 0.92 0.57 -16.66
N MET A 63 0.42 1.63 -16.02
CA MET A 63 -0.77 2.35 -16.51
C MET A 63 -0.52 3.10 -17.82
N ILE A 64 0.70 3.63 -18.04
CA ILE A 64 1.07 4.21 -19.34
C ILE A 64 1.04 3.14 -20.42
N ILE A 65 1.61 1.97 -20.17
CA ILE A 65 1.60 0.83 -21.11
C ILE A 65 0.16 0.43 -21.44
N TYR A 66 -0.72 0.32 -20.44
CA TYR A 66 -2.15 0.04 -20.66
C TYR A 66 -2.87 1.16 -21.43
N GLY A 67 -2.41 2.41 -21.30
CA GLY A 67 -2.89 3.54 -22.09
C GLY A 67 -2.48 3.44 -23.55
N LEU A 68 -1.20 3.15 -23.80
CA LEU A 68 -0.63 3.03 -25.14
C LEU A 68 -1.16 1.80 -25.89
N SER A 69 -1.45 0.71 -25.21
CA SER A 69 -2.05 -0.48 -25.82
C SER A 69 -3.49 -0.28 -26.30
N MET A 70 -4.14 0.82 -25.93
CA MET A 70 -5.45 1.21 -26.48
C MET A 70 -5.35 2.05 -27.76
N THR A 71 -4.12 2.32 -28.22
CA THR A 71 -3.81 3.05 -29.45
C THR A 71 -3.22 2.11 -30.51
N SER A 72 -2.71 2.64 -31.62
CA SER A 72 -2.04 1.86 -32.68
C SER A 72 -0.79 1.11 -32.23
N TRP A 73 -0.32 1.32 -30.99
CA TRP A 73 0.82 0.62 -30.41
C TRP A 73 0.45 -0.74 -29.80
N ALA A 74 -0.81 -1.17 -29.84
CA ALA A 74 -1.26 -2.46 -29.32
C ALA A 74 -0.44 -3.64 -29.85
N ASP A 75 -0.25 -3.69 -31.18
CA ASP A 75 0.46 -4.79 -31.86
C ASP A 75 1.92 -4.92 -31.41
N PHE A 76 2.58 -3.78 -31.11
CA PHE A 76 3.94 -3.78 -30.57
C PHE A 76 4.00 -4.45 -29.19
N PHE A 77 3.03 -4.18 -28.31
CA PHE A 77 2.97 -4.79 -26.98
C PHE A 77 2.54 -6.26 -27.01
N PHE A 78 1.70 -6.65 -27.97
CA PHE A 78 1.33 -8.05 -28.22
C PHE A 78 2.51 -8.88 -28.72
N ALA A 79 3.30 -8.32 -29.64
CA ALA A 79 4.52 -8.95 -30.13
C ALA A 79 5.64 -9.01 -29.07
N ASN A 80 5.72 -8.01 -28.19
CA ASN A 80 6.74 -7.91 -27.15
C ASN A 80 6.14 -8.19 -25.75
N HIS A 81 5.58 -9.38 -25.57
CA HIS A 81 4.96 -9.79 -24.30
C HIS A 81 5.90 -9.65 -23.09
N TRP A 82 7.20 -9.88 -23.26
CA TRP A 82 8.20 -9.71 -22.19
C TRP A 82 8.24 -8.28 -21.61
N LEU A 83 7.99 -7.25 -22.42
CA LEU A 83 7.99 -5.85 -21.98
C LEU A 83 6.81 -5.56 -21.05
N THR A 84 5.63 -6.07 -21.38
CA THR A 84 4.44 -5.85 -20.54
C THR A 84 4.55 -6.66 -19.25
N PHE A 85 5.07 -7.89 -19.31
CA PHE A 85 5.37 -8.72 -18.15
C PHE A 85 6.33 -8.04 -17.16
N MET A 86 7.39 -7.40 -17.66
CA MET A 86 8.41 -6.71 -16.85
C MET A 86 7.83 -5.64 -15.92
N PHE A 87 6.69 -5.05 -16.23
CA PHE A 87 6.04 -4.06 -15.36
C PHE A 87 4.81 -4.61 -14.63
N VAL A 88 4.06 -5.52 -15.25
CA VAL A 88 2.83 -6.07 -14.65
C VAL A 88 3.14 -7.05 -13.52
N TRP A 89 4.08 -7.96 -13.71
CA TRP A 89 4.43 -8.97 -12.70
C TRP A 89 5.05 -8.34 -11.45
N PRO A 90 6.04 -7.42 -11.54
CA PRO A 90 6.62 -6.81 -10.35
C PRO A 90 5.61 -6.02 -9.51
N VAL A 91 4.61 -5.35 -10.12
CA VAL A 91 3.57 -4.69 -9.32
C VAL A 91 2.84 -5.70 -8.42
N SER A 92 2.55 -6.89 -8.95
CA SER A 92 1.88 -7.97 -8.20
C SER A 92 2.79 -8.48 -7.09
N SER A 93 4.05 -8.77 -7.41
CA SER A 93 5.05 -9.29 -6.47
C SER A 93 5.34 -8.30 -5.33
N PHE A 94 5.67 -7.04 -5.66
CA PHE A 94 5.93 -6.00 -4.66
C PHE A 94 4.70 -5.68 -3.82
N SER A 95 3.49 -5.75 -4.39
CA SER A 95 2.25 -5.59 -3.62
C SER A 95 2.08 -6.68 -2.56
N THR A 96 2.48 -7.92 -2.87
CA THR A 96 2.48 -9.03 -1.92
C THR A 96 3.52 -8.84 -0.82
N LEU A 97 4.75 -8.45 -1.17
CA LEU A 97 5.80 -8.12 -0.20
C LEU A 97 5.34 -7.04 0.78
N ARG A 98 4.70 -5.99 0.24
CA ARG A 98 4.09 -4.93 1.04
C ARG A 98 3.00 -5.47 1.96
N ALA A 99 2.12 -6.35 1.49
CA ALA A 99 1.06 -6.95 2.30
C ALA A 99 1.64 -7.79 3.45
N ILE A 100 2.68 -8.60 3.21
CA ILE A 100 3.40 -9.35 4.25
C ILE A 100 4.01 -8.38 5.27
N LEU A 101 4.67 -7.30 4.82
CA LEU A 101 5.23 -6.28 5.71
C LEU A 101 4.14 -5.64 6.58
N VAL A 102 2.99 -5.28 6.01
CA VAL A 102 1.86 -4.70 6.75
C VAL A 102 1.27 -5.71 7.74
N LEU A 103 1.19 -7.00 7.39
CA LEU A 103 0.77 -8.06 8.30
C LEU A 103 1.73 -8.15 9.51
N LEU A 104 3.04 -8.17 9.26
CA LEU A 104 4.03 -8.21 10.33
C LEU A 104 3.98 -6.95 11.22
N ILE A 105 3.73 -5.77 10.64
CA ILE A 105 3.48 -4.53 11.40
C ILE A 105 2.20 -4.66 12.25
N ALA A 106 1.12 -5.20 11.70
CA ALA A 106 -0.13 -5.41 12.43
C ALA A 106 0.07 -6.39 13.60
N MET A 107 0.76 -7.51 13.36
CA MET A 107 1.14 -8.48 14.38
C MET A 107 1.99 -7.84 15.49
N ASP A 108 3.04 -7.10 15.12
CA ASP A 108 3.92 -6.38 16.04
C ASP A 108 3.13 -5.42 16.95
N ARG A 109 2.17 -4.67 16.37
CA ARG A 109 1.28 -3.76 17.11
C ARG A 109 0.31 -4.50 18.02
N THR A 110 -0.26 -5.62 17.57
CA THR A 110 -1.12 -6.46 18.43
C THR A 110 -0.33 -7.07 19.58
N CYS A 111 0.87 -7.59 19.35
CA CYS A 111 1.71 -8.14 20.42
C CYS A 111 2.10 -7.07 21.45
N ALA A 112 2.46 -5.87 20.98
CA ALA A 112 2.79 -4.73 21.85
C ALA A 112 1.64 -4.33 22.78
N THR A 113 0.41 -4.37 22.28
CA THR A 113 -0.77 -3.99 23.07
C THR A 113 -1.30 -5.14 23.91
N TYR A 114 -1.29 -6.37 23.39
CA TYR A 114 -1.77 -7.55 24.12
C TYR A 114 -0.85 -7.96 25.25
N ILE A 115 0.47 -7.92 25.04
CA ILE A 115 1.49 -8.42 25.99
C ILE A 115 2.66 -7.41 26.12
N PRO A 116 2.41 -6.20 26.67
CA PRO A 116 3.39 -5.09 26.63
C PRO A 116 4.71 -5.39 27.33
N ILE A 117 4.66 -6.04 28.50
CA ILE A 117 5.86 -6.30 29.34
C ILE A 117 6.81 -7.28 28.66
N LYS A 118 6.30 -8.42 28.17
CA LYS A 118 7.12 -9.42 27.46
C LYS A 118 7.62 -8.82 26.16
N PHE A 119 6.77 -8.12 25.42
CA PHE A 119 7.13 -7.53 24.15
C PHE A 119 8.27 -6.51 24.27
N PHE A 120 8.25 -5.62 25.26
CA PHE A 120 9.35 -4.65 25.47
C PHE A 120 10.69 -5.33 25.77
N LYS A 121 10.69 -6.45 26.50
CA LYS A 121 11.89 -7.23 26.82
C LYS A 121 12.42 -7.99 25.61
N TYR A 122 11.56 -8.67 24.85
CA TYR A 122 11.96 -9.51 23.72
C TYR A 122 12.16 -8.76 22.40
N ARG A 123 11.53 -7.60 22.20
CA ARG A 123 11.66 -6.84 20.93
C ARG A 123 13.08 -6.35 20.67
N LYS A 124 13.87 -6.08 21.71
CA LYS A 124 15.28 -5.69 21.56
C LYS A 124 16.14 -6.81 20.96
N LEU A 125 15.69 -8.07 21.03
CA LEU A 125 16.39 -9.23 20.48
C LEU A 125 16.07 -9.48 18.99
N ILE A 126 14.95 -8.96 18.48
CA ILE A 126 14.56 -9.15 17.08
C ILE A 126 14.97 -7.88 16.31
N PRO A 127 16.09 -7.89 15.57
CA PRO A 127 16.49 -6.72 14.81
C PRO A 127 15.51 -6.48 13.65
N THR A 128 15.18 -5.22 13.39
CA THR A 128 14.24 -4.86 12.32
C THR A 128 14.71 -5.33 10.93
N TYR A 129 16.02 -5.44 10.74
CA TYR A 129 16.63 -6.01 9.53
C TYR A 129 16.25 -7.47 9.31
N PHE A 130 16.06 -8.26 10.38
CA PHE A 130 15.61 -9.64 10.27
C PHE A 130 14.18 -9.73 9.73
N ILE A 131 13.29 -8.85 10.20
CA ILE A 131 11.91 -8.75 9.70
C ILE A 131 11.91 -8.42 8.20
N ILE A 132 12.73 -7.46 7.78
CA ILE A 132 12.86 -7.07 6.37
C ILE A 132 13.44 -8.21 5.53
N GLY A 133 14.46 -8.91 6.04
CA GLY A 133 15.03 -10.08 5.38
C GLY A 133 14.00 -11.18 5.15
N LEU A 134 13.14 -11.43 6.13
CA LEU A 134 12.03 -12.39 6.01
C LEU A 134 10.99 -11.95 4.97
N VAL A 135 10.67 -10.67 4.90
CA VAL A 135 9.77 -10.16 3.85
C VAL A 135 10.40 -10.37 2.47
N LEU A 136 11.66 -10.00 2.29
CA LEU A 136 12.35 -10.10 1.00
C LEU A 136 12.61 -11.54 0.54
N SER A 137 12.74 -12.50 1.46
CA SER A 137 12.92 -13.91 1.09
C SER A 137 11.69 -14.48 0.37
N TYR A 138 10.49 -13.92 0.61
CA TYR A 138 9.28 -14.31 -0.10
C TYR A 138 9.39 -14.06 -1.61
N SER A 139 10.20 -13.09 -2.07
CA SER A 139 10.43 -12.87 -3.51
C SER A 139 10.95 -14.11 -4.23
N ILE A 140 11.74 -14.94 -3.55
CA ILE A 140 12.26 -16.21 -4.11
C ILE A 140 11.10 -17.19 -4.30
N ILE A 141 10.22 -17.30 -3.31
CA ILE A 141 9.02 -18.16 -3.37
C ILE A 141 8.11 -17.68 -4.50
N ASP A 142 7.82 -16.38 -4.57
CA ASP A 142 6.93 -15.79 -5.58
C ASP A 142 7.45 -16.01 -7.01
N THR A 143 8.75 -15.82 -7.21
CA THR A 143 9.43 -16.10 -8.49
C THR A 143 9.40 -17.59 -8.83
N SER A 144 9.56 -18.47 -7.84
CA SER A 144 9.50 -19.92 -8.03
C SER A 144 8.09 -20.37 -8.43
N VAL A 145 7.05 -19.81 -7.80
CA VAL A 145 5.65 -20.07 -8.18
C VAL A 145 5.38 -19.60 -9.60
N ALA A 146 5.86 -18.40 -9.97
CA ALA A 146 5.67 -17.85 -11.31
C ALA A 146 6.30 -18.72 -12.41
N PHE A 147 7.57 -19.09 -12.27
CA PHE A 147 8.33 -19.74 -13.35
C PHE A 147 8.40 -21.27 -13.25
N LEU A 148 8.46 -21.85 -12.06
CA LEU A 148 8.57 -23.32 -11.91
C LEU A 148 7.20 -24.01 -11.85
N ILE A 149 6.24 -23.41 -11.14
CA ILE A 149 4.93 -24.02 -10.92
C ILE A 149 3.94 -23.61 -12.01
N CYS A 150 3.78 -22.32 -12.23
CA CYS A 150 2.81 -21.79 -13.20
C CYS A 150 3.37 -21.66 -14.63
N GLN A 151 4.68 -21.84 -14.82
CA GLN A 151 5.35 -21.89 -16.12
C GLN A 151 4.88 -20.79 -17.08
N ILE A 152 4.99 -19.53 -16.64
CA ILE A 152 4.58 -18.39 -17.47
C ILE A 152 5.44 -18.35 -18.75
N ASP A 153 4.77 -18.44 -19.90
CA ASP A 153 5.44 -18.35 -21.21
C ASP A 153 5.62 -16.89 -21.64
N LEU A 154 6.87 -16.46 -21.70
CA LEU A 154 7.28 -15.12 -22.13
C LEU A 154 7.55 -15.03 -23.63
N SER A 155 7.61 -16.18 -24.32
CA SER A 155 8.03 -16.29 -25.72
C SER A 155 6.85 -16.29 -26.70
N THR A 156 5.67 -16.69 -26.25
CA THR A 156 4.45 -16.64 -27.05
C THR A 156 3.86 -15.23 -27.06
N PRO A 157 3.59 -14.65 -28.25
CA PRO A 157 2.84 -13.40 -28.35
C PRO A 157 1.43 -13.58 -27.76
N THR A 158 0.87 -12.50 -27.24
CA THR A 158 -0.43 -12.51 -26.55
C THR A 158 -1.39 -11.56 -27.25
N ASP A 159 -2.68 -11.93 -27.30
CA ASP A 159 -3.73 -11.10 -27.88
C ASP A 159 -4.31 -10.10 -26.86
N CYS A 160 -3.69 -10.00 -25.68
CA CYS A 160 -4.20 -9.20 -24.57
C CYS A 160 -3.09 -8.61 -23.69
N VAL A 161 -3.39 -7.43 -23.14
CA VAL A 161 -2.51 -6.68 -22.23
C VAL A 161 -2.99 -6.69 -20.77
N SER A 162 -4.06 -7.44 -20.46
CA SER A 162 -4.60 -7.50 -19.10
C SER A 162 -3.66 -8.27 -18.18
N ALA A 163 -3.64 -7.93 -16.88
CA ALA A 163 -2.78 -8.62 -15.92
C ALA A 163 -3.05 -10.13 -15.83
N GLN A 164 -4.30 -10.56 -16.03
CA GLN A 164 -4.68 -11.98 -16.06
C GLN A 164 -4.11 -12.71 -17.28
N CYS A 165 -4.03 -12.04 -18.43
CA CYS A 165 -3.45 -12.57 -19.64
C CYS A 165 -1.93 -12.69 -19.51
N ILE A 166 -1.29 -11.60 -19.09
CA ILE A 166 0.18 -11.50 -19.01
C ILE A 166 0.77 -12.44 -17.96
N ASN A 167 0.14 -12.51 -16.77
CA ASN A 167 0.63 -13.38 -15.71
C ASN A 167 0.16 -14.84 -15.85
N GLY A 168 -0.77 -15.12 -16.77
CA GLY A 168 -1.47 -16.39 -16.86
C GLY A 168 -2.47 -16.64 -15.72
N ALA A 169 -3.45 -17.49 -15.99
CA ALA A 169 -4.53 -17.79 -15.04
C ALA A 169 -4.04 -18.44 -13.73
N CYS A 170 -3.00 -19.27 -13.80
CA CYS A 170 -2.40 -19.95 -12.64
C CYS A 170 -1.84 -18.96 -11.62
N TYR A 171 -0.90 -18.10 -12.04
CA TYR A 171 -0.27 -17.14 -11.13
C TYR A 171 -1.26 -16.08 -10.68
N GLN A 172 -2.14 -15.61 -11.58
CA GLN A 172 -3.16 -14.62 -11.22
C GLN A 172 -4.09 -15.14 -10.11
N ARG A 173 -4.52 -16.41 -10.18
CA ARG A 173 -5.34 -17.04 -9.15
C ARG A 173 -4.58 -17.19 -7.84
N TYR A 174 -3.34 -17.67 -7.89
CA TYR A 174 -2.46 -17.76 -6.71
C TYR A 174 -2.34 -16.40 -6.01
N TRP A 175 -1.97 -15.36 -6.76
CA TRP A 175 -1.76 -14.02 -6.24
C TRP A 175 -3.03 -13.42 -5.61
N LEU A 176 -4.19 -13.59 -6.25
CA LEU A 176 -5.48 -13.12 -5.72
C LEU A 176 -5.82 -13.79 -4.39
N VAL A 177 -5.77 -15.12 -4.33
CA VAL A 177 -6.11 -15.89 -3.11
C VAL A 177 -5.14 -15.56 -1.99
N PHE A 178 -3.84 -15.50 -2.28
CA PHE A 178 -2.83 -15.18 -1.28
C PHE A 178 -3.00 -13.76 -0.73
N SER A 179 -3.25 -12.78 -1.61
CA SER A 179 -3.54 -11.40 -1.21
C SER A 179 -4.80 -11.30 -0.34
N GLN A 180 -5.88 -12.01 -0.70
CA GLN A 180 -7.11 -12.05 0.09
C GLN A 180 -6.85 -12.58 1.51
N ILE A 181 -6.10 -13.68 1.65
CA ILE A 181 -5.75 -14.25 2.96
C ILE A 181 -4.96 -13.25 3.79
N LEU A 182 -3.93 -12.61 3.22
CA LEU A 182 -3.11 -11.63 3.93
C LEU A 182 -3.94 -10.43 4.41
N TYR A 183 -4.75 -9.83 3.54
CA TYR A 183 -5.58 -8.67 3.93
C TYR A 183 -6.67 -9.06 4.94
N ALA A 184 -7.25 -10.25 4.85
CA ALA A 184 -8.19 -10.75 5.86
C ALA A 184 -7.52 -10.84 7.25
N LEU A 185 -6.31 -11.39 7.32
CA LEU A 185 -5.54 -11.47 8.57
C LEU A 185 -5.19 -10.07 9.11
N ILE A 186 -4.78 -9.13 8.26
CA ILE A 186 -4.51 -7.74 8.65
C ILE A 186 -5.75 -7.08 9.27
N ILE A 187 -6.91 -7.24 8.62
CA ILE A 187 -8.19 -6.71 9.11
C ILE A 187 -8.55 -7.34 10.46
N ALA A 188 -8.45 -8.67 10.58
CA ALA A 188 -8.73 -9.39 11.82
C ALA A 188 -7.85 -8.89 12.98
N LEU A 189 -6.54 -8.78 12.77
CA LEU A 189 -5.59 -8.25 13.77
C LEU A 189 -5.91 -6.79 14.15
N THR A 190 -6.29 -5.98 13.17
CA THR A 190 -6.63 -4.57 13.42
C THR A 190 -7.94 -4.45 14.20
N LEU A 191 -8.94 -5.29 13.93
CA LEU A 191 -10.16 -5.37 14.72
C LEU A 191 -9.88 -5.83 16.15
N LEU A 192 -9.04 -6.85 16.34
CA LEU A 192 -8.60 -7.29 17.67
C LEU A 192 -7.90 -6.15 18.44
N LEU A 193 -7.06 -5.36 17.77
CA LEU A 193 -6.42 -4.18 18.37
C LEU A 193 -7.47 -3.14 18.82
N CYS A 194 -8.42 -2.81 17.95
CA CYS A 194 -9.49 -1.86 18.24
C CYS A 194 -10.40 -2.33 19.38
N LEU A 195 -10.77 -3.60 19.42
CA LEU A 195 -11.59 -4.19 20.49
C LEU A 195 -10.88 -4.09 21.85
N LYS A 196 -9.59 -4.45 21.91
CA LYS A 196 -8.81 -4.33 23.14
C LYS A 196 -8.78 -2.91 23.67
N ILE A 197 -8.52 -1.93 22.80
CA ILE A 197 -8.50 -0.51 23.18
C ILE A 197 -9.89 -0.06 23.63
N PHE A 198 -10.96 -0.53 22.99
CA PHE A 198 -12.33 -0.18 23.38
C PHE A 198 -12.70 -0.72 24.77
N PHE A 199 -12.40 -1.99 25.06
CA PHE A 199 -12.74 -2.62 26.34
C PHE A 199 -11.90 -2.10 27.51
N TRP A 200 -10.59 -1.91 27.31
CA TRP A 200 -9.69 -1.50 28.40
C TRP A 200 -9.78 0.01 28.71
N ASN A 201 -10.32 0.83 27.80
CA ASN A 201 -10.32 2.29 27.91
C ASN A 201 -11.68 2.90 28.29
N LYS A 202 -12.63 2.07 28.74
CA LYS A 202 -13.90 2.54 29.33
C LYS A 202 -13.69 3.31 30.65
N ALA A 203 -12.49 3.28 31.23
CA ALA A 203 -12.19 3.86 32.54
C ALA A 203 -11.58 5.28 32.52
N ASN A 204 -10.97 5.78 31.43
CA ASN A 204 -10.47 7.17 31.33
C ASN A 204 -10.01 7.49 29.88
N LEU A 205 -10.93 7.96 29.04
CA LEU A 205 -10.65 8.21 27.62
C LEU A 205 -9.92 9.55 27.42
N SER A 206 -8.59 9.55 27.29
CA SER A 206 -7.87 10.73 26.79
C SER A 206 -8.16 10.96 25.30
N GLY A 207 -8.29 12.23 24.89
CA GLY A 207 -8.65 12.60 23.52
C GLY A 207 -7.71 12.05 22.44
N ASP A 208 -6.43 11.88 22.78
CA ASP A 208 -5.41 11.36 21.88
C ASP A 208 -5.58 9.87 21.57
N LEU A 209 -6.03 9.06 22.54
CA LEU A 209 -6.32 7.64 22.31
C LEU A 209 -7.54 7.47 21.40
N LYS A 210 -8.57 8.31 21.55
CA LYS A 210 -9.76 8.30 20.68
C LYS A 210 -9.40 8.64 19.23
N ARG A 211 -8.51 9.61 19.03
CA ARG A 211 -8.00 10.01 17.70
C ARG A 211 -7.15 8.92 17.05
N ALA A 212 -6.23 8.30 17.80
CA ALA A 212 -5.39 7.22 17.29
C ALA A 212 -6.21 5.97 16.91
N ASN A 213 -7.21 5.61 17.71
CA ASN A 213 -8.10 4.49 17.40
C ASN A 213 -8.96 4.76 16.14
N ARG A 214 -9.49 5.99 16.00
CA ARG A 214 -10.22 6.41 14.79
C ARG A 214 -9.34 6.31 13.55
N LEU A 215 -8.08 6.74 13.64
CA LEU A 215 -7.14 6.67 12.52
C LEU A 215 -6.82 5.22 12.12
N ALA A 216 -6.60 4.34 13.10
CA ALA A 216 -6.35 2.91 12.85
C ALA A 216 -7.55 2.23 12.17
N MET A 217 -8.77 2.55 12.62
CA MET A 217 -10.01 2.03 12.03
C MET A 217 -10.23 2.55 10.59
N ILE A 218 -9.97 3.84 10.33
CA ILE A 218 -10.02 4.40 8.98
C ILE A 218 -9.01 3.70 8.07
N ASN A 219 -7.79 3.44 8.55
CA ASN A 219 -6.78 2.72 7.78
C ASN A 219 -7.22 1.28 7.47
N ALA A 220 -7.83 0.57 8.42
CA ALA A 220 -8.41 -0.76 8.18
C ALA A 220 -9.54 -0.73 7.14
N PHE A 221 -10.40 0.29 7.21
CA PHE A 221 -11.49 0.48 6.27
C PHE A 221 -10.99 0.77 4.84
N ILE A 222 -9.94 1.59 4.70
CA ILE A 222 -9.27 1.83 3.43
C ILE A 222 -8.70 0.52 2.87
N LEU A 223 -8.01 -0.28 3.69
CA LEU A 223 -7.49 -1.58 3.26
C LEU A 223 -8.61 -2.52 2.82
N PHE A 224 -9.74 -2.53 3.54
CA PHE A 224 -10.90 -3.34 3.18
C PHE A 224 -11.48 -2.93 1.82
N ILE A 225 -11.78 -1.64 1.61
CA ILE A 225 -12.41 -1.16 0.38
C ILE A 225 -11.49 -1.27 -0.83
N PHE A 226 -10.22 -0.88 -0.69
CA PHE A 226 -9.34 -0.71 -1.85
C PHE A 226 -8.44 -1.92 -2.12
N ASN A 227 -8.21 -2.80 -1.13
CA ASN A 227 -7.31 -3.94 -1.30
C ASN A 227 -7.99 -5.30 -1.10
N PHE A 228 -9.05 -5.40 -0.29
CA PHE A 228 -9.74 -6.68 -0.03
C PHE A 228 -10.97 -6.89 -0.92
N LEU A 229 -11.82 -5.86 -1.06
CA LEU A 229 -13.05 -5.93 -1.83
C LEU A 229 -12.82 -6.13 -3.35
N PRO A 230 -11.85 -5.46 -4.01
CA PRO A 230 -11.68 -5.59 -5.46
C PRO A 230 -11.27 -7.00 -5.91
N PRO A 231 -10.33 -7.71 -5.22
CA PRO A 231 -10.06 -9.12 -5.50
C PRO A 231 -11.28 -10.05 -5.36
N ILE A 232 -12.15 -9.82 -4.38
CA ILE A 232 -13.37 -10.62 -4.17
C ILE A 232 -14.37 -10.37 -5.30
N ALA A 233 -14.61 -9.10 -5.64
CA ALA A 233 -15.47 -8.75 -6.76
C ALA A 233 -14.99 -9.40 -8.07
N ASN A 234 -13.67 -9.42 -8.30
CA ASN A 234 -13.08 -10.11 -9.45
C ASN A 234 -13.32 -11.64 -9.43
N SER A 235 -13.30 -12.27 -8.25
CA SER A 235 -13.54 -13.72 -8.15
C SER A 235 -15.00 -14.13 -8.36
N VAL A 236 -15.96 -13.24 -8.06
CA VAL A 236 -17.41 -13.52 -8.17
C VAL A 236 -17.96 -13.14 -9.55
N PHE A 237 -17.45 -12.08 -10.17
CA PHE A 237 -17.97 -11.53 -11.43
C PHE A 237 -16.96 -11.59 -12.57
N SER A 238 -16.39 -12.78 -12.83
CA SER A 238 -15.34 -12.97 -13.84
C SER A 238 -15.73 -12.58 -15.28
N ASN A 239 -17.02 -12.55 -15.63
CA ASN A 239 -17.51 -12.37 -17.02
C ASN A 239 -18.11 -10.99 -17.33
N TYR A 240 -18.28 -10.11 -16.33
CA TYR A 240 -18.94 -8.81 -16.57
C TYR A 240 -17.99 -7.71 -17.05
N PHE A 241 -16.68 -7.97 -17.06
CA PHE A 241 -15.71 -6.91 -17.27
C PHE A 241 -14.40 -7.41 -17.88
N GLU A 242 -14.37 -7.47 -19.21
CA GLU A 242 -13.12 -7.51 -19.99
C GLU A 242 -12.18 -6.32 -19.65
N TYR A 243 -12.73 -5.26 -19.03
CA TYR A 243 -12.02 -4.09 -18.50
C TYR A 243 -11.65 -4.17 -16.99
N VAL A 244 -11.96 -5.24 -16.25
CA VAL A 244 -11.78 -5.28 -14.77
C VAL A 244 -10.34 -5.36 -14.30
N GLY A 245 -9.42 -5.82 -15.14
CA GLY A 245 -7.98 -5.69 -14.87
C GLY A 245 -7.57 -4.23 -14.62
N ALA A 246 -8.19 -3.29 -15.35
CA ALA A 246 -8.00 -1.86 -15.13
C ALA A 246 -8.70 -1.40 -13.84
N MET A 247 -9.94 -1.84 -13.56
CA MET A 247 -10.67 -1.44 -12.35
C MET A 247 -10.00 -1.88 -11.05
N ASN A 248 -9.53 -3.12 -10.96
CA ASN A 248 -8.78 -3.57 -9.78
C ASN A 248 -7.52 -2.71 -9.59
N SER A 249 -6.81 -2.43 -10.68
CA SER A 249 -5.64 -1.58 -10.63
C SER A 249 -5.96 -0.12 -10.28
N VAL A 250 -7.12 0.41 -10.73
CA VAL A 250 -7.61 1.76 -10.39
C VAL A 250 -7.96 1.84 -8.91
N CYS A 251 -8.69 0.85 -8.38
CA CYS A 251 -9.03 0.80 -6.97
C CYS A 251 -7.77 0.73 -6.09
N GLN A 252 -6.79 -0.09 -6.48
CA GLN A 252 -5.52 -0.17 -5.75
C GLN A 252 -4.73 1.14 -5.77
N THR A 253 -4.61 1.79 -6.93
CA THR A 253 -3.88 3.08 -7.03
C THR A 253 -4.60 4.21 -6.31
N LEU A 254 -5.93 4.23 -6.33
CA LEU A 254 -6.74 5.12 -5.49
C LEU A 254 -6.49 4.87 -4.00
N GLY A 255 -6.45 3.60 -3.59
CA GLY A 255 -6.11 3.20 -2.23
C GLY A 255 -4.77 3.78 -1.77
N PHE A 256 -3.74 3.69 -2.61
CA PHE A 256 -2.43 4.31 -2.34
C PHE A 256 -2.50 5.83 -2.18
N VAL A 257 -3.30 6.53 -2.98
CA VAL A 257 -3.46 7.99 -2.85
C VAL A 257 -4.06 8.33 -1.48
N VAL A 258 -5.16 7.66 -1.11
CA VAL A 258 -5.85 7.91 0.17
C VAL A 258 -4.95 7.56 1.35
N GLU A 259 -4.25 6.42 1.28
CA GLU A 259 -3.31 5.97 2.30
C GLU A 259 -2.12 6.94 2.45
N SER A 260 -1.57 7.43 1.35
CA SER A 260 -0.47 8.41 1.34
C SER A 260 -0.89 9.74 1.97
N TRP A 261 -2.10 10.22 1.65
CA TRP A 261 -2.65 11.44 2.21
C TRP A 261 -2.84 11.33 3.71
N LEU A 262 -3.50 10.26 4.16
CA LEU A 262 -3.76 10.00 5.58
C LEU A 262 -2.46 9.90 6.37
N THR A 263 -1.47 9.19 5.82
CA THR A 263 -0.14 9.03 6.40
C THR A 263 0.59 10.38 6.53
N ASN A 264 0.56 11.19 5.48
CA ASN A 264 1.21 12.51 5.48
C ASN A 264 0.62 13.43 6.57
N VAL A 265 -0.71 13.49 6.66
CA VAL A 265 -1.40 14.26 7.70
C VAL A 265 -1.03 13.77 9.09
N SER A 266 -1.04 12.45 9.31
CA SER A 266 -0.76 11.84 10.61
C SER A 266 0.68 12.07 11.08
N MET A 267 1.66 11.93 10.17
CA MET A 267 3.07 12.15 10.48
C MET A 267 3.36 13.63 10.80
N ARG A 268 2.78 14.56 10.03
CA ARG A 268 2.93 16.00 10.27
C ARG A 268 2.33 16.46 11.60
N GLN A 269 1.23 15.85 12.01
CA GLN A 269 0.58 16.21 13.28
C GLN A 269 1.35 15.72 14.50
N LYS A 270 2.05 14.57 14.39
CA LYS A 270 2.66 13.90 15.54
C LYS A 270 4.18 14.10 15.68
N TYR A 271 4.91 14.32 14.58
CA TYR A 271 6.39 14.27 14.57
C TYR A 271 7.05 15.49 13.93
N ARG A 272 6.33 16.61 13.76
CA ARG A 272 6.90 17.86 13.26
C ARG A 272 7.92 18.39 14.28
N VAL A 273 9.15 18.60 13.85
CA VAL A 273 10.19 19.19 14.71
C VAL A 273 9.82 20.64 15.00
N THR A 274 9.57 20.95 16.28
CA THR A 274 9.37 22.32 16.73
C THR A 274 10.75 23.00 16.76
N VAL A 275 10.99 23.94 15.85
CA VAL A 275 12.20 24.76 15.89
C VAL A 275 12.07 25.73 17.07
N VAL A 276 12.79 25.47 18.15
CA VAL A 276 12.91 26.41 19.26
C VAL A 276 14.01 27.41 18.90
N THR A 277 13.62 28.62 18.49
CA THR A 277 14.55 29.76 18.40
C THR A 277 14.96 30.22 19.80
N SER A 278 16.22 30.68 19.96
CA SER A 278 16.89 30.94 21.26
C SER A 278 16.34 32.12 22.09
N SER A 279 15.07 32.50 21.91
CA SER A 279 14.41 33.59 22.65
C SER A 279 13.24 33.08 23.52
N GLY A 280 13.19 31.78 23.82
CA GLY A 280 12.22 31.23 24.80
C GLY A 280 10.74 31.28 24.39
N LYS A 281 10.40 31.84 23.22
CA LYS A 281 9.04 31.80 22.66
C LYS A 281 8.90 30.62 21.70
N VAL A 282 8.11 29.63 22.10
CA VAL A 282 7.65 28.54 21.24
C VAL A 282 6.71 29.12 20.20
N VAL A 283 7.21 29.39 18.99
CA VAL A 283 6.35 29.74 17.86
C VAL A 283 5.80 28.45 17.28
N GLN A 284 4.60 28.06 17.72
CA GLN A 284 3.79 27.13 16.93
C GLN A 284 3.41 27.85 15.63
N ARG A 285 4.05 27.52 14.51
CA ARG A 285 3.52 27.88 13.19
C ARG A 285 2.37 26.92 12.88
N SER A 286 1.25 27.10 13.57
CA SER A 286 -0.06 26.56 13.23
C SER A 286 -0.47 27.19 11.89
N THR A 287 -0.36 26.44 10.81
CA THR A 287 -1.08 26.77 9.58
C THR A 287 -2.42 26.05 9.63
N VAL A 288 -3.25 26.43 10.60
CA VAL A 288 -4.69 26.16 10.67
C VAL A 288 -5.36 27.37 11.35
N GLU A 289 -5.24 28.53 10.75
CA GLU A 289 -6.37 29.46 10.62
C GLU A 289 -6.81 29.23 9.16
N LYS A 290 -7.95 28.65 8.82
CA LYS A 290 -9.31 28.80 9.33
C LYS A 290 -10.06 27.48 9.07
N PHE A 291 -10.68 26.89 10.09
CA PHE A 291 -11.90 26.08 9.94
C PHE A 291 -12.56 25.93 11.32
N SER A 292 -12.86 27.07 11.95
CA SER A 292 -13.76 27.15 13.10
C SER A 292 -14.52 28.46 13.04
N GLU A 293 -15.35 28.59 12.01
CA GLU A 293 -16.50 29.48 12.03
C GLU A 293 -17.56 28.85 11.14
N TYR A 294 -18.25 27.85 11.69
CA TYR A 294 -19.69 27.70 11.50
C TYR A 294 -20.24 27.06 12.76
N LYS A 295 -21.15 27.82 13.36
CA LYS A 295 -21.97 27.52 14.52
C LYS A 295 -22.91 26.34 14.24
#